data_AF-A0AA39ZDF2-F1
#
_entry.id   AF-A0AA39ZDF2-F1
#
_cell.length_a   1.000
_cell.length_b   1.000
_cell.length_c   1.000
_cell.angle_alpha   90.00
_cell.angle_beta   90.00
_cell.angle_gamma   90.00
#
_symmetry.space_group_name_H-M   'P 1'
#
loop_
_entity.id
_entity.type
_entity.pdbx_description
1 polymer ?
#
loop_
_entity_poly.entity_id
_entity_poly.type
_entity_poly.pdbx_seq_one_letter_code
_entity_poly.pdbx_strand_id
1 'polypeptide(L)'
;MPPKGKAAQKPKAGSSATKPSPATTPAAPSTTAAKPAIPDQQLSQSSTVSEHSRHNFTLCHPFEDLTGKKSLSTLPTQADQLVWLASRLVTRLPVRFLGAKGQKELWKTVNDHSLPPRGFNLRKYKTRQQYKAVDSRGRDIGEYSTKEWEVRQEKRVTLSCLQLQSQRFRELRDRQKRRFVDSQTGDRVLVTDSEYVEEKQRRREMERLNRELYGTQGMARQGKLALDPEWDDVVPIVMEDPENALAAIAYAPDYAEAMSYLRAVMSTKEYSPRSLKLTEYIINLNPAHYTVWLFRAANIFALKLPIPDEITWLNQIALENLKNYQIWHHRHLLVENYHPSIASDPAALASFASSEREFLTQILAEDTKNYHVWSYRSWLVGKLGTWANPEELKSTEDLIDQDVRNNSAWSHRFYLVFSDPENCTPGEKYAATEADPKVPGEIVDREVRYAEEKIRLAPQNQSGWNYLRGVLVKGGRGLSSVREFAEEFVKGLGEGEEGEEVKSSHALDLLAEIYKEVGEKERSDLCLRRLMEKWDRIRGGYWQWRREGLGLGEVAA
;
A
#
# COMPACT_ATOMS: atom_id res chain seq x y z
N MET A 1 58.44 -15.64 -40.54
CA MET A 1 59.76 -15.18 -41.03
C MET A 1 60.01 -13.78 -40.51
N PRO A 2 61.20 -13.50 -39.95
CA PRO A 2 61.54 -12.32 -39.14
C PRO A 2 62.36 -11.30 -40.00
N PRO A 3 63.10 -10.26 -39.50
CA PRO A 3 63.97 -10.18 -38.29
C PRO A 3 63.54 -9.07 -37.28
N LYS A 4 63.62 -9.25 -35.94
CA LYS A 4 64.79 -9.21 -35.02
C LYS A 4 65.62 -7.91 -35.19
N GLY A 5 66.05 -7.12 -34.19
CA GLY A 5 66.14 -7.10 -32.72
C GLY A 5 66.60 -5.65 -32.35
N LYS A 6 66.82 -5.17 -31.12
CA LYS A 6 67.40 -5.70 -29.89
C LYS A 6 66.98 -4.83 -28.69
N ALA A 7 67.22 -5.40 -27.52
CA ALA A 7 66.85 -5.01 -26.16
C ALA A 7 67.51 -3.76 -25.55
N ALA A 8 66.75 -3.18 -24.61
CA ALA A 8 67.09 -2.69 -23.25
C ALA A 8 68.20 -1.63 -23.03
N GLN A 9 67.82 -0.56 -22.31
CA GLN A 9 68.26 -0.30 -20.92
C GLN A 9 67.61 0.98 -20.33
N LYS A 10 67.16 0.90 -19.07
CA LYS A 10 66.92 2.03 -18.16
C LYS A 10 68.26 2.41 -17.51
N PRO A 11 68.54 3.67 -17.11
CA PRO A 11 68.20 4.04 -15.71
C PRO A 11 67.91 5.54 -15.41
N LYS A 12 67.21 5.71 -14.27
CA LYS A 12 67.30 6.72 -13.17
C LYS A 12 67.53 8.23 -13.42
N ALA A 13 66.55 9.00 -12.92
CA ALA A 13 66.59 10.02 -11.84
C ALA A 13 67.70 11.10 -11.75
N GLY A 14 67.26 12.36 -11.52
CA GLY A 14 68.05 13.51 -11.05
C GLY A 14 67.60 14.82 -11.73
N SER A 15 66.68 15.59 -11.13
CA SER A 15 66.90 16.73 -10.23
C SER A 15 67.43 18.03 -10.88
N SER A 16 66.72 19.14 -10.61
CA SER A 16 67.18 20.56 -10.62
C SER A 16 67.76 21.11 -11.93
N ALA A 17 67.77 22.38 -12.24
CA ALA A 17 67.07 23.59 -11.86
C ALA A 17 67.57 24.63 -12.88
N THR A 18 66.83 25.73 -13.00
CA THR A 18 67.35 27.07 -13.39
C THR A 18 67.83 27.33 -14.83
N LYS A 19 67.19 28.36 -15.40
CA LYS A 19 67.52 29.14 -16.60
C LYS A 19 69.01 29.55 -16.66
N PRO A 20 69.49 29.85 -17.88
CA PRO A 20 69.79 31.25 -18.16
C PRO A 20 69.32 31.71 -19.57
N SER A 21 68.75 32.92 -19.62
CA SER A 21 68.88 33.84 -20.76
C SER A 21 70.07 34.79 -20.43
N PRO A 22 70.59 35.68 -21.32
CA PRO A 22 70.07 36.13 -22.62
C PRO A 22 71.14 36.26 -23.74
N ALA A 23 70.71 36.44 -24.98
CA ALA A 23 71.54 37.09 -26.00
C ALA A 23 70.67 38.01 -26.86
N THR A 24 71.17 39.21 -27.01
CA THR A 24 70.53 40.46 -27.43
C THR A 24 70.56 40.59 -28.97
N THR A 25 69.39 40.87 -29.56
CA THR A 25 69.03 41.72 -30.73
C THR A 25 70.00 41.93 -31.92
N PRO A 26 69.47 42.12 -33.16
CA PRO A 26 69.00 43.46 -33.53
C PRO A 26 67.68 43.54 -34.33
N ALA A 27 66.97 44.65 -34.07
CA ALA A 27 65.92 45.24 -34.90
C ALA A 27 66.48 45.65 -36.29
N ALA A 28 65.73 45.87 -37.37
CA ALA A 28 64.48 46.59 -37.63
C ALA A 28 64.03 46.24 -39.09
N PRO A 29 62.95 46.78 -39.73
CA PRO A 29 62.09 47.87 -39.32
C PRO A 29 60.57 47.61 -39.44
N SER A 30 59.85 48.53 -38.81
CA SER A 30 58.40 48.71 -38.81
C SER A 30 57.83 49.05 -40.19
N THR A 31 56.74 48.37 -40.56
CA THR A 31 55.66 49.00 -41.33
C THR A 31 54.33 48.68 -40.68
N THR A 32 53.72 49.73 -40.16
CA THR A 32 52.42 49.83 -39.53
C THR A 32 51.29 49.51 -40.52
N ALA A 33 50.57 48.42 -40.25
CA ALA A 33 49.20 48.24 -40.73
C ALA A 33 48.36 47.71 -39.56
N ALA A 34 47.37 48.49 -39.16
CA ALA A 34 46.51 48.22 -38.01
C ALA A 34 45.76 46.88 -38.21
N LYS A 35 46.05 45.89 -37.37
CA LYS A 35 45.22 44.69 -37.21
C LYS A 35 43.91 45.09 -36.52
N PRO A 36 42.72 44.69 -37.02
CA PRO A 36 41.51 44.80 -36.24
C PRO A 36 41.63 43.81 -35.07
N ALA A 37 41.77 44.34 -33.86
CA ALA A 37 41.79 43.55 -32.64
C ALA A 37 40.39 42.92 -32.43
N ILE A 38 40.33 41.60 -32.43
CA ILE A 38 39.19 40.86 -31.87
C ILE A 38 39.32 41.03 -30.34
N PRO A 39 38.33 41.61 -29.64
CA PRO A 39 38.40 41.72 -28.19
C PRO A 39 38.28 40.31 -27.58
N ASP A 40 39.36 39.82 -26.96
CA ASP A 40 39.29 38.70 -26.01
C ASP A 40 38.61 39.21 -24.72
N GLN A 41 37.31 39.48 -24.80
CA GLN A 41 36.50 39.63 -23.60
C GLN A 41 36.17 38.23 -23.09
N GLN A 42 36.92 37.74 -22.10
CA GLN A 42 36.52 36.59 -21.30
C GLN A 42 35.17 36.91 -20.63
N LEU A 43 34.09 36.34 -21.16
CA LEU A 43 32.77 36.43 -20.56
C LEU A 43 32.82 35.90 -19.11
N SER A 44 32.23 36.64 -18.18
CA SER A 44 32.14 36.22 -16.78
C SER A 44 31.27 34.97 -16.63
N GLN A 45 31.45 34.24 -15.52
CA GLN A 45 30.65 33.06 -15.14
C GLN A 45 29.14 33.35 -14.95
N SER A 46 28.72 34.61 -15.02
CA SER A 46 27.33 35.06 -14.89
C SER A 46 26.65 35.38 -16.23
N SER A 47 27.30 35.10 -17.37
CA SER A 47 26.70 35.31 -18.69
C SER A 47 25.58 34.31 -19.00
N THR A 48 24.60 34.73 -19.79
CA THR A 48 23.49 33.87 -20.23
C THR A 48 23.91 32.98 -21.40
N VAL A 49 23.19 31.88 -21.64
CA VAL A 49 23.41 30.98 -22.79
C VAL A 49 23.27 31.74 -24.11
N SER A 50 22.35 32.70 -24.19
CA SER A 50 22.17 33.57 -25.37
C SER A 50 23.40 34.45 -25.61
N GLU A 51 23.91 35.10 -24.56
CA GLU A 51 25.12 35.94 -24.64
C GLU A 51 26.35 35.13 -24.99
N HIS A 52 26.52 33.95 -24.38
CA HIS A 52 27.64 33.06 -24.66
C HIS A 52 27.57 32.49 -26.09
N SER A 53 26.37 32.13 -26.56
CA SER A 53 26.14 31.70 -27.94
C SER A 53 26.38 32.83 -28.93
N ARG A 54 26.02 34.06 -28.59
CA ARG A 54 26.28 35.26 -29.40
C ARG A 54 27.77 35.57 -29.45
N HIS A 55 28.49 35.50 -28.34
CA HIS A 55 29.93 35.70 -28.29
C HIS A 55 30.68 34.65 -29.14
N ASN A 56 30.36 33.36 -28.96
CA ASN A 56 30.93 32.29 -29.80
C ASN A 56 30.59 32.47 -31.28
N PHE A 57 29.40 32.97 -31.59
CA PHE A 57 29.00 33.29 -32.95
C PHE A 57 29.83 34.46 -33.53
N THR A 58 30.03 35.55 -32.79
CA THR A 58 30.85 36.69 -33.20
C THR A 58 32.33 36.30 -33.38
N LEU A 59 32.88 35.43 -32.52
CA LEU A 59 34.22 34.87 -32.70
C LEU A 59 34.34 34.04 -33.99
N CYS A 60 33.30 33.27 -34.32
CA CYS A 60 33.27 32.45 -35.54
C CYS A 60 32.96 33.27 -36.81
N HIS A 61 32.34 34.43 -36.67
CA HIS A 61 31.91 35.31 -37.77
C HIS A 61 32.25 36.77 -37.46
N PRO A 62 33.55 37.13 -37.40
CA PRO A 62 34.00 38.47 -37.00
C PRO A 62 33.52 39.60 -37.92
N PHE A 63 33.08 39.26 -39.14
CA PHE A 63 32.56 40.21 -40.11
C PHE A 63 31.02 40.23 -40.20
N GLU A 64 30.30 39.51 -39.33
CA GLU A 64 28.83 39.51 -39.33
C GLU A 64 28.24 40.77 -38.68
N ASP A 65 28.81 41.28 -37.57
CA ASP A 65 28.29 42.51 -36.93
C ASP A 65 28.47 43.76 -37.82
N LEU A 66 29.37 43.71 -38.81
CA LEU A 66 29.48 44.74 -39.86
C LEU A 66 28.26 44.79 -40.80
N THR A 67 27.41 43.75 -40.79
CA THR A 67 26.26 43.60 -41.71
C THR A 67 25.02 44.37 -41.30
N GLY A 68 25.07 45.15 -40.21
CA GLY A 68 24.00 46.11 -39.91
C GLY A 68 23.78 47.14 -41.01
N LYS A 69 24.81 47.49 -41.81
CA LYS A 69 24.71 48.47 -42.92
C LYS A 69 25.71 48.30 -44.09
N LYS A 70 26.48 47.20 -44.20
CA LYS A 70 27.56 47.12 -45.22
C LYS A 70 27.46 45.94 -46.20
N SER A 71 27.17 46.26 -47.46
CA SER A 71 27.34 45.43 -48.68
C SER A 71 28.84 45.21 -48.99
N LEU A 72 29.21 44.19 -49.80
CA LEU A 72 30.58 43.99 -50.32
C LEU A 72 31.19 45.31 -50.87
N SER A 73 30.35 46.17 -51.43
CA SER A 73 30.68 47.49 -51.99
C SER A 73 30.97 48.61 -50.97
N THR A 74 30.85 48.34 -49.66
CA THR A 74 31.00 49.35 -48.58
C THR A 74 32.15 49.03 -47.61
N LEU A 75 32.97 48.02 -47.95
CA LEU A 75 34.22 47.73 -47.24
C LEU A 75 35.34 48.66 -47.75
N PRO A 76 36.15 49.28 -46.87
CA PRO A 76 37.07 50.37 -47.25
C PRO A 76 38.24 49.94 -48.14
N THR A 77 38.68 48.68 -48.06
CA THR A 77 39.85 48.19 -48.81
C THR A 77 39.60 46.86 -49.53
N GLN A 78 40.35 46.64 -50.62
CA GLN A 78 40.32 45.37 -51.37
C GLN A 78 40.77 44.18 -50.51
N ALA A 79 41.65 44.40 -49.53
CA ALA A 79 42.06 43.40 -48.55
C ALA A 79 40.87 42.95 -47.69
N ASP A 80 40.04 43.89 -47.19
CA ASP A 80 38.86 43.56 -46.39
C ASP A 80 37.81 42.77 -47.19
N GLN A 81 37.66 43.07 -48.49
CA GLN A 81 36.76 42.34 -49.40
C GLN A 81 37.24 40.89 -49.61
N LEU A 82 38.54 40.68 -49.77
CA LEU A 82 39.13 39.34 -49.91
C LEU A 82 38.99 38.51 -48.63
N VAL A 83 39.21 39.12 -47.46
CA VAL A 83 39.03 38.46 -46.16
C VAL A 83 37.56 38.11 -45.93
N TRP A 84 36.63 39.00 -46.29
CA TRP A 84 35.18 38.74 -46.22
C TRP A 84 34.78 37.59 -47.15
N LEU A 85 35.24 37.60 -48.41
CA LEU A 85 35.00 36.51 -49.36
C LEU A 85 35.57 35.19 -48.85
N ALA A 86 36.81 35.20 -48.35
CA ALA A 86 37.47 34.04 -47.78
C ALA A 86 36.66 33.44 -46.62
N SER A 87 36.14 34.27 -45.71
CA SER A 87 35.31 33.83 -44.58
C SER A 87 34.02 33.10 -45.01
N ARG A 88 33.42 33.50 -46.13
CA ARG A 88 32.22 32.85 -46.69
C ARG A 88 32.52 31.61 -47.51
N LEU A 89 33.60 31.64 -48.29
CA LEU A 89 34.01 30.52 -49.14
C LEU A 89 34.41 29.30 -48.29
N VAL A 90 35.17 29.51 -47.21
CA VAL A 90 35.67 28.45 -46.32
C VAL A 90 34.54 27.76 -45.55
N THR A 91 33.47 28.48 -45.25
CA THR A 91 32.36 27.97 -44.42
C THR A 91 31.17 27.42 -45.21
N ARG A 92 30.99 27.82 -46.49
CA ARG A 92 29.78 27.48 -47.27
C ARG A 92 30.03 26.69 -48.55
N LEU A 93 31.23 26.73 -49.11
CA LEU A 93 31.51 26.12 -50.41
C LEU A 93 32.57 25.02 -50.26
N PRO A 94 32.41 23.89 -50.96
CA PRO A 94 33.50 22.94 -51.06
C PRO A 94 34.68 23.61 -51.77
N VAL A 95 35.76 23.88 -51.03
CA VAL A 95 37.00 24.55 -51.52
C VAL A 95 37.55 23.89 -52.80
N ARG A 96 37.20 22.63 -53.04
CA ARG A 96 37.44 21.85 -54.26
C ARG A 96 36.95 22.49 -55.58
N PHE A 97 36.01 23.44 -55.54
CA PHE A 97 35.53 24.12 -56.75
C PHE A 97 36.41 25.30 -57.19
N LEU A 98 37.41 25.68 -56.39
CA LEU A 98 38.41 26.68 -56.77
C LEU A 98 39.60 25.99 -57.45
N GLY A 99 40.18 26.59 -58.49
CA GLY A 99 41.44 26.12 -59.07
C GLY A 99 42.61 26.20 -58.07
N ALA A 100 43.71 25.48 -58.32
CA ALA A 100 44.84 25.35 -57.37
C ALA A 100 45.40 26.70 -56.87
N LYS A 101 45.45 27.72 -57.74
CA LYS A 101 45.86 29.08 -57.37
C LYS A 101 44.86 29.74 -56.40
N GLY A 102 43.56 29.61 -56.68
CA GLY A 102 42.50 30.15 -55.83
C GLY A 102 42.41 29.46 -54.46
N GLN A 103 42.69 28.16 -54.39
CA GLN A 103 42.78 27.44 -53.11
C GLN A 103 43.99 27.90 -52.29
N LYS A 104 45.15 28.09 -52.92
CA LYS A 104 46.37 28.57 -52.25
C LYS A 104 46.18 29.97 -51.69
N GLU A 105 45.57 30.88 -52.46
CA GLU A 105 45.27 32.23 -51.97
C GLU A 105 44.21 32.22 -50.85
N LEU A 106 43.15 31.42 -51.00
CA LEU A 106 42.14 31.27 -49.95
C LEU A 106 42.76 30.84 -48.62
N TRP A 107 43.55 29.76 -48.61
CA TRP A 107 44.17 29.25 -47.38
C TRP A 107 45.25 30.17 -46.82
N LYS A 108 45.95 30.90 -47.69
CA LYS A 108 46.87 31.96 -47.26
C LYS A 108 46.11 33.05 -46.50
N THR A 109 45.03 33.58 -47.07
CA THR A 109 44.20 34.61 -46.42
C THR A 109 43.57 34.09 -45.12
N VAL A 110 43.15 32.82 -45.08
CA VAL A 110 42.63 32.18 -43.86
C VAL A 110 43.67 32.14 -42.74
N ASN A 111 44.90 31.73 -43.05
CA ASN A 111 45.97 31.64 -42.06
C ASN A 111 46.48 33.01 -41.62
N ASP A 112 46.68 33.94 -42.57
CA ASP A 112 47.19 35.28 -42.31
C ASP A 112 46.23 36.10 -41.42
N HIS A 113 44.93 35.83 -41.51
CA HIS A 113 43.87 36.50 -40.74
C HIS A 113 43.22 35.61 -39.67
N SER A 114 43.79 34.44 -39.38
CA SER A 114 43.29 33.48 -38.38
C SER A 114 41.79 33.19 -38.51
N LEU A 115 41.28 33.07 -39.74
CA LEU A 115 39.86 32.80 -39.97
C LEU A 115 39.49 31.38 -39.54
N PRO A 116 38.38 31.17 -38.81
CA PRO A 116 38.00 29.85 -38.35
C PRO A 116 37.57 28.96 -39.53
N PRO A 117 38.23 27.80 -39.77
CA PRO A 117 37.96 26.95 -40.93
C PRO A 117 36.62 26.20 -40.83
N ARG A 118 36.00 26.16 -39.65
CA ARG A 118 34.65 25.65 -39.41
C ARG A 118 33.84 26.73 -38.71
N GLY A 119 32.89 27.32 -39.42
CA GLY A 119 31.99 28.33 -38.87
C GLY A 119 30.64 27.74 -38.43
N PHE A 120 30.00 28.37 -37.45
CA PHE A 120 28.60 28.10 -37.13
C PHE A 120 27.72 28.30 -38.38
N ASN A 121 26.77 27.39 -38.63
CA ASN A 121 25.87 27.54 -39.76
C ASN A 121 24.97 28.77 -39.56
N LEU A 122 25.29 29.84 -40.29
CA LEU A 122 24.59 31.13 -40.28
C LEU A 122 23.06 31.01 -40.41
N ARG A 123 22.59 30.17 -41.33
CA ARG A 123 21.15 30.01 -41.59
C ARG A 123 20.48 29.41 -40.35
N LYS A 124 21.11 28.41 -39.73
CA LYS A 124 20.62 27.81 -38.49
C LYS A 124 20.66 28.78 -37.31
N TYR A 125 21.69 29.62 -37.21
CA TYR A 125 21.80 30.62 -36.14
C TYR A 125 20.72 31.71 -36.25
N LYS A 126 20.54 32.31 -37.45
CA LYS A 126 19.50 33.34 -37.68
C LYS A 126 18.08 32.79 -37.51
N THR A 127 17.85 31.54 -37.93
CA THR A 127 16.58 30.86 -37.68
C THR A 127 16.36 30.65 -36.18
N ARG A 128 17.38 30.24 -35.42
CA ARG A 128 17.29 30.06 -33.96
C ARG A 128 17.09 31.36 -33.18
N GLN A 129 17.54 32.51 -33.67
CA GLN A 129 17.22 33.80 -33.05
C GLN A 129 15.76 34.22 -33.25
N GLN A 130 15.12 33.79 -34.35
CA GLN A 130 13.71 34.10 -34.63
C GLN A 130 12.72 33.27 -33.79
N TYR A 131 13.12 32.07 -33.35
CA TYR A 131 12.28 31.20 -32.55
C TYR A 131 12.86 31.05 -31.15
N LYS A 132 12.16 31.59 -30.14
CA LYS A 132 12.49 31.33 -28.73
C LYS A 132 12.38 29.84 -28.47
N ALA A 133 13.52 29.19 -28.22
CA ALA A 133 13.53 27.80 -27.83
C ALA A 133 13.17 27.75 -26.35
N VAL A 134 11.90 27.49 -26.04
CA VAL A 134 11.43 27.37 -24.66
C VAL A 134 11.65 25.94 -24.16
N ASP A 135 11.98 25.81 -22.88
CA ASP A 135 11.99 24.53 -22.21
C ASP A 135 10.55 24.03 -21.95
N SER A 136 10.41 22.81 -21.39
CA SER A 136 9.10 22.23 -21.07
C SER A 136 8.33 22.99 -19.97
N ARG A 137 8.94 24.00 -19.35
CA ARG A 137 8.32 24.90 -18.36
C ARG A 137 8.07 26.30 -18.92
N GLY A 138 8.31 26.51 -20.21
CA GLY A 138 8.11 27.79 -20.88
C GLY A 138 9.23 28.81 -20.69
N ARG A 139 10.34 28.47 -20.03
CA ARG A 139 11.51 29.36 -19.87
C ARG A 139 12.34 29.35 -21.15
N ASP A 140 12.74 30.51 -21.64
CA ASP A 140 13.63 30.61 -22.79
C ASP A 140 15.00 30.00 -22.44
N ILE A 141 15.45 29.04 -23.24
CA ILE A 141 16.76 28.40 -23.09
C ILE A 141 17.89 29.44 -23.13
N GLY A 142 17.70 30.55 -23.85
CA GLY A 142 18.66 31.64 -23.90
C GLY A 142 18.88 32.38 -22.58
N GLU A 143 17.92 32.31 -21.65
CA GLU A 143 17.92 33.04 -20.36
C GLU A 143 18.56 32.25 -19.20
N TYR A 144 19.02 31.02 -19.44
CA TYR A 144 19.81 30.29 -18.43
C TYR A 144 21.18 30.94 -18.29
N SER A 145 21.70 31.01 -17.06
CA SER A 145 23.14 31.25 -16.88
C SER A 145 23.92 30.06 -17.43
N THR A 146 25.18 30.28 -17.85
CA THR A 146 26.06 29.20 -18.32
C THR A 146 26.19 28.05 -17.31
N LYS A 147 26.32 28.38 -16.02
CA LYS A 147 26.40 27.39 -14.93
C LYS A 147 25.11 26.59 -14.75
N GLU A 148 23.94 27.24 -14.78
CA GLU A 148 22.65 26.54 -14.71
C GLU A 148 22.45 25.61 -15.92
N TRP A 149 22.91 26.05 -17.09
CA TRP A 149 22.82 25.27 -18.32
C TRP A 149 23.74 24.06 -18.31
N GLU A 150 24.97 24.19 -17.81
CA GLU A 150 25.91 23.08 -17.62
C GLU A 150 25.32 22.02 -16.69
N VAL A 151 24.81 22.41 -15.51
CA VAL A 151 24.13 21.49 -14.58
C VAL A 151 22.93 20.81 -15.24
N ARG A 152 22.16 21.55 -16.04
CA ARG A 152 21.03 20.98 -16.81
C ARG A 152 21.50 19.97 -17.85
N GLN A 153 22.60 20.23 -18.57
CA GLN A 153 23.15 19.26 -19.53
C GLN A 153 23.69 18.02 -18.84
N GLU A 154 24.39 18.17 -17.71
CA GLU A 154 24.90 17.05 -16.92
C GLU A 154 23.76 16.13 -16.48
N LYS A 155 22.67 16.68 -15.93
CA LYS A 155 21.46 15.91 -15.59
C LYS A 155 20.85 15.18 -16.79
N ARG A 156 20.83 15.79 -17.99
CA ARG A 156 20.32 15.15 -19.22
C ARG A 156 21.21 14.00 -19.67
N VAL A 157 22.53 14.16 -19.58
CA VAL A 157 23.50 13.10 -19.90
C VAL A 157 23.35 11.96 -18.92
N THR A 158 23.29 12.24 -17.62
CA THR A 158 23.06 11.22 -16.58
C THR A 158 21.75 10.46 -16.82
N LEU A 159 20.65 11.16 -17.07
CA LEU A 159 19.37 10.53 -17.41
C LEU A 159 19.48 9.61 -18.64
N SER A 160 20.17 10.05 -19.69
CA SER A 160 20.36 9.25 -20.91
C SER A 160 21.20 7.99 -20.63
N CYS A 161 22.25 8.11 -19.82
CA CYS A 161 23.08 6.97 -19.39
C CYS A 161 22.26 5.96 -18.58
N LEU A 162 21.44 6.44 -17.63
CA LEU A 162 20.57 5.57 -16.82
C LEU A 162 19.50 4.88 -17.70
N GLN A 163 18.94 5.56 -18.69
CA GLN A 163 18.00 4.97 -19.65
C GLN A 163 18.64 3.83 -20.45
N LEU A 164 19.88 4.01 -20.93
CA LEU A 164 20.63 2.97 -21.61
C LEU A 164 20.92 1.77 -20.71
N GLN A 165 21.29 2.02 -19.44
CA GLN A 165 21.50 0.96 -18.45
C GLN A 165 20.21 0.19 -18.16
N SER A 166 19.06 0.87 -18.01
CA SER A 166 17.75 0.24 -17.80
C SER A 166 17.30 -0.57 -19.04
N GLN A 167 17.61 -0.10 -20.24
CA GLN A 167 17.39 -0.88 -21.46
C GLN A 167 18.22 -2.17 -21.45
N ARG A 168 19.51 -2.08 -21.11
CA ARG A 168 20.38 -3.26 -20.98
C ARG A 168 19.85 -4.26 -19.95
N PHE A 169 19.35 -3.78 -18.81
CA PHE A 169 18.73 -4.64 -17.80
C PHE A 169 17.51 -5.40 -18.38
N ARG A 170 16.63 -4.72 -19.12
CA ARG A 170 15.50 -5.37 -19.79
C ARG A 170 15.95 -6.44 -20.78
N GLU A 171 16.98 -6.18 -21.56
CA GLU A 171 17.56 -7.16 -22.48
C GLU A 171 18.14 -8.38 -21.75
N LEU A 172 18.82 -8.17 -20.60
CA LEU A 172 19.33 -9.27 -19.76
C LEU A 172 18.19 -10.14 -19.24
N ARG A 173 17.10 -9.53 -18.76
CA ARG A 173 15.92 -10.26 -18.28
C ARG A 173 15.25 -11.06 -19.40
N ASP A 174 15.17 -10.49 -20.60
CA ASP A 174 14.61 -11.20 -21.76
C ASP A 174 15.49 -12.38 -22.19
N ARG A 175 16.83 -12.23 -22.13
CA ARG A 175 17.78 -13.33 -22.34
C ARG A 175 17.62 -14.44 -21.31
N GLN A 176 17.48 -14.09 -20.03
CA GLN A 176 17.20 -15.04 -18.95
C GLN A 176 15.89 -15.80 -19.22
N LYS A 177 14.80 -15.09 -19.55
CA LYS A 177 13.50 -15.71 -19.87
C LYS A 177 13.60 -16.71 -21.03
N ARG A 178 14.45 -16.42 -22.03
CA ARG A 178 14.72 -17.32 -23.18
C ARG A 178 15.76 -18.41 -22.90
N ARG A 179 16.28 -18.52 -21.66
CA ARG A 179 17.33 -19.47 -21.27
C ARG A 179 18.59 -19.36 -22.14
N PHE A 180 18.94 -18.13 -22.52
CA PHE A 180 20.12 -17.87 -23.35
C PHE A 180 21.41 -18.26 -22.61
N VAL A 181 22.32 -18.91 -23.33
CA VAL A 181 23.66 -19.30 -22.84
C VAL A 181 24.67 -18.37 -23.50
N ASP A 182 25.53 -17.74 -22.71
CA ASP A 182 26.57 -16.88 -23.24
C ASP A 182 27.61 -17.71 -24.00
N SER A 183 27.86 -17.34 -25.26
CA SER A 183 28.84 -17.99 -26.13
C SER A 183 30.28 -17.93 -25.61
N GLN A 184 30.61 -16.97 -24.73
CA GLN A 184 31.97 -16.76 -24.23
C GLN A 184 32.22 -17.48 -22.90
N THR A 185 31.26 -17.48 -21.98
CA THR A 185 31.41 -18.11 -20.66
C THR A 185 30.82 -19.51 -20.60
N GLY A 186 29.92 -19.87 -21.51
CA GLY A 186 29.19 -21.14 -21.46
C GLY A 186 28.10 -21.18 -20.38
N ASP A 187 27.93 -20.09 -19.63
CA ASP A 187 26.98 -19.98 -18.53
C ASP A 187 25.64 -19.42 -19.01
N ARG A 188 24.58 -19.77 -18.28
CA ARG A 188 23.25 -19.17 -18.49
C ARG A 188 23.25 -17.75 -17.96
N VAL A 189 22.64 -16.83 -18.72
CA VAL A 189 22.41 -15.47 -18.25
C VAL A 189 21.38 -15.50 -17.12
N LEU A 190 21.79 -15.11 -15.93
CA LEU A 190 20.97 -14.99 -14.72
C LEU A 190 21.10 -13.56 -14.19
N VAL A 191 19.97 -12.93 -13.92
CA VAL A 191 19.86 -11.63 -13.26
C VAL A 191 19.79 -11.87 -11.77
N THR A 192 20.66 -11.23 -11.00
CA THR A 192 20.73 -11.40 -9.55
C THR A 192 19.74 -10.49 -8.82
N ASP A 193 19.44 -10.80 -7.55
CA ASP A 193 18.62 -9.93 -6.70
C ASP A 193 19.23 -8.53 -6.52
N SER A 194 20.57 -8.43 -6.51
CA SER A 194 21.26 -7.13 -6.44
C SER A 194 20.99 -6.29 -7.68
N GLU A 195 20.98 -6.89 -8.87
CA GLU A 195 20.66 -6.19 -10.13
C GLU A 195 19.20 -5.71 -10.17
N TYR A 196 18.26 -6.45 -9.57
CA TYR A 196 16.88 -5.97 -9.38
C TYR A 196 16.81 -4.75 -8.46
N VAL A 197 17.55 -4.76 -7.34
CA VAL A 197 17.62 -3.62 -6.42
C VAL A 197 18.23 -2.40 -7.10
N GLU A 198 19.33 -2.59 -7.85
CA GLU A 198 19.97 -1.54 -8.63
C GLU A 198 19.04 -0.96 -9.70
N GLU A 199 18.26 -1.81 -10.41
CA GLU A 199 17.28 -1.32 -11.39
C GLU A 199 16.15 -0.52 -10.73
N LYS A 200 15.65 -0.96 -9.55
CA LYS A 200 14.66 -0.17 -8.78
C LYS A 200 15.22 1.20 -8.39
N GLN A 201 16.47 1.28 -7.95
CA GLN A 201 17.14 2.55 -7.65
C GLN A 201 17.35 3.40 -8.91
N ARG A 202 17.77 2.78 -10.02
CA ARG A 202 17.95 3.44 -11.31
C ARG A 202 16.67 4.09 -11.81
N ARG A 203 15.52 3.40 -11.71
CA ARG A 203 14.21 3.95 -12.12
C ARG A 203 13.76 5.12 -11.26
N ARG A 204 13.99 5.06 -9.94
CA ARG A 204 13.74 6.20 -9.03
C ARG A 204 14.60 7.40 -9.37
N GLU A 205 15.88 7.18 -9.69
CA GLU A 205 16.79 8.24 -10.11
C GLU A 205 16.38 8.86 -11.45
N MET A 206 15.97 8.02 -12.43
CA MET A 206 15.43 8.50 -13.70
C MET A 206 14.19 9.36 -13.50
N GLU A 207 13.25 8.95 -12.63
CA GLU A 207 12.06 9.74 -12.31
C GLU A 207 12.44 11.08 -11.65
N ARG A 208 13.37 11.07 -10.68
CA ARG A 208 13.88 12.29 -10.04
C ARG A 208 14.46 13.27 -11.05
N LEU A 209 15.38 12.79 -11.90
CA LEU A 209 16.01 13.62 -12.94
C LEU A 209 14.99 14.13 -13.96
N ASN A 210 14.03 13.30 -14.37
CA ASN A 210 12.94 13.72 -15.25
C ASN A 210 12.12 14.86 -14.62
N ARG A 211 11.75 14.75 -13.33
CA ARG A 211 11.00 15.79 -12.62
C ARG A 211 11.79 17.09 -12.52
N GLU A 212 13.07 17.02 -12.19
CA GLU A 212 13.95 18.19 -12.12
C GLU A 212 14.14 18.88 -13.47
N LEU A 213 14.30 18.09 -14.54
CA LEU A 213 14.54 18.59 -15.89
C LEU A 213 13.29 19.14 -16.54
N TYR A 214 12.16 18.45 -16.40
CA TYR A 214 10.98 18.69 -17.22
C TYR A 214 9.75 19.18 -16.44
N GLY A 215 9.76 19.06 -15.10
CA GLY A 215 8.62 19.39 -14.25
C GLY A 215 7.58 18.27 -14.18
N THR A 216 6.49 18.52 -13.45
CA THR A 216 5.40 17.55 -13.22
C THR A 216 4.24 17.67 -14.22
N GLN A 217 4.19 18.75 -15.00
CA GLN A 217 3.05 19.08 -15.88
C GLN A 217 2.97 18.26 -17.17
N GLY A 218 4.00 17.49 -17.53
CA GLY A 218 4.06 16.73 -18.80
C GLY A 218 4.34 15.24 -18.66
N MET A 219 4.51 14.72 -17.43
CA MET A 219 4.72 13.30 -17.18
C MET A 219 3.84 12.86 -16.03
N ALA A 220 2.97 11.87 -16.27
CA ALA A 220 2.25 11.17 -15.21
C ALA A 220 3.30 10.65 -14.22
N ARG A 221 3.10 10.96 -12.92
CA ARG A 221 3.90 10.38 -11.84
C ARG A 221 3.92 8.87 -12.05
N GLN A 222 5.12 8.29 -12.20
CA GLN A 222 5.19 6.83 -12.32
C GLN A 222 4.94 6.29 -10.93
N GLY A 223 3.88 5.50 -10.80
CA GLY A 223 3.54 4.94 -9.52
C GLY A 223 4.56 3.87 -9.12
N LYS A 224 4.42 3.40 -7.88
CA LYS A 224 5.37 2.48 -7.25
C LYS A 224 5.52 1.18 -8.05
N LEU A 225 4.43 0.68 -8.64
CA LEU A 225 4.42 -0.57 -9.40
C LEU A 225 5.01 -0.37 -10.80
N ALA A 226 4.71 0.74 -11.47
CA ALA A 226 5.30 1.09 -12.76
C ALA A 226 6.83 1.22 -12.71
N LEU A 227 7.36 1.68 -11.57
CA LEU A 227 8.80 1.78 -11.32
C LEU A 227 9.45 0.45 -10.95
N ASP A 228 8.68 -0.60 -10.71
CA ASP A 228 9.21 -1.89 -10.32
C ASP A 228 9.40 -2.79 -11.56
N PRO A 229 10.65 -3.21 -11.88
CA PRO A 229 10.91 -4.07 -13.02
C PRO A 229 10.19 -5.42 -12.95
N GLU A 230 9.72 -5.86 -11.78
CA GLU A 230 8.91 -7.08 -11.66
C GLU A 230 7.53 -6.94 -12.33
N TRP A 231 7.09 -5.74 -12.70
CA TRP A 231 5.77 -5.47 -13.29
C TRP A 231 5.80 -5.07 -14.77
N ASP A 232 6.97 -5.07 -15.41
CA ASP A 232 7.14 -4.65 -16.82
C ASP A 232 6.33 -5.48 -17.83
N ASP A 233 6.04 -6.74 -17.53
CA ASP A 233 5.26 -7.63 -18.39
C ASP A 233 3.75 -7.48 -18.22
N VAL A 234 3.30 -6.69 -17.23
CA VAL A 234 1.88 -6.48 -16.93
C VAL A 234 1.44 -5.12 -17.44
N VAL A 235 0.44 -5.10 -18.32
CA VAL A 235 -0.21 -3.88 -18.76
C VAL A 235 -1.36 -3.56 -17.80
N PRO A 236 -1.33 -2.44 -17.06
CA PRO A 236 -2.38 -2.11 -16.09
C PRO A 236 -3.73 -1.84 -16.78
N ILE A 237 -4.82 -2.30 -16.15
CA ILE A 237 -6.19 -2.06 -16.63
C ILE A 237 -6.79 -0.91 -15.80
N VAL A 238 -6.85 0.29 -16.35
CA VAL A 238 -7.40 1.47 -15.66
C VAL A 238 -8.94 1.36 -15.60
N MET A 239 -9.52 1.78 -14.49
CA MET A 239 -10.97 1.89 -14.33
C MET A 239 -11.34 3.34 -14.61
N GLU A 240 -12.23 3.55 -15.57
CA GLU A 240 -12.75 4.85 -15.93
C GLU A 240 -14.21 4.90 -15.50
N ASP A 241 -14.51 5.79 -14.57
CA ASP A 241 -15.88 6.05 -14.16
C ASP A 241 -16.62 6.82 -15.29
N PRO A 242 -17.89 6.51 -15.55
CA PRO A 242 -18.71 7.30 -16.47
C PRO A 242 -18.75 8.79 -16.10
N GLU A 243 -18.92 9.69 -17.07
CA GLU A 243 -18.92 11.16 -16.85
C GLU A 243 -19.91 11.62 -15.77
N ASN A 244 -21.01 10.91 -15.57
CA ASN A 244 -22.05 11.19 -14.57
C ASN A 244 -22.10 10.15 -13.45
N ALA A 245 -20.97 9.51 -13.12
CA ALA A 245 -20.90 8.52 -12.07
C ALA A 245 -21.31 9.12 -10.72
N LEU A 246 -22.34 8.54 -10.11
CA LEU A 246 -22.77 8.89 -8.76
C LEU A 246 -21.78 8.29 -7.75
N ALA A 247 -21.39 9.09 -6.75
CA ALA A 247 -20.46 8.70 -5.69
C ALA A 247 -19.07 8.22 -6.19
N ALA A 248 -18.60 8.77 -7.32
CA ALA A 248 -17.23 8.53 -7.78
C ALA A 248 -16.21 8.94 -6.71
N ILE A 249 -15.31 8.03 -6.38
CA ILE A 249 -14.29 8.27 -5.36
C ILE A 249 -13.06 8.88 -6.04
N ALA A 250 -12.61 10.03 -5.55
CA ALA A 250 -11.34 10.61 -5.96
C ALA A 250 -10.17 9.79 -5.37
N TYR A 251 -9.85 8.65 -5.99
CA TYR A 251 -8.83 7.73 -5.50
C TYR A 251 -7.44 8.39 -5.43
N ALA A 252 -6.69 8.07 -4.37
CA ALA A 252 -5.28 8.40 -4.31
C ALA A 252 -4.53 7.72 -5.48
N PRO A 253 -3.54 8.38 -6.11
CA PRO A 253 -2.83 7.83 -7.27
C PRO A 253 -2.26 6.42 -7.04
N ASP A 254 -1.72 6.18 -5.84
CA ASP A 254 -1.12 4.89 -5.48
C ASP A 254 -2.17 3.76 -5.38
N TYR A 255 -3.39 4.07 -4.88
CA TYR A 255 -4.49 3.12 -4.84
C TYR A 255 -5.04 2.83 -6.25
N ALA A 256 -5.22 3.88 -7.07
CA ALA A 256 -5.67 3.74 -8.44
C ALA A 256 -4.70 2.90 -9.28
N GLU A 257 -3.39 3.12 -9.12
CA GLU A 257 -2.35 2.30 -9.73
C GLU A 257 -2.45 0.84 -9.27
N ALA A 258 -2.43 0.59 -7.95
CA ALA A 258 -2.46 -0.77 -7.42
C ALA A 258 -3.68 -1.55 -7.90
N MET A 259 -4.86 -0.92 -7.91
CA MET A 259 -6.08 -1.51 -8.42
C MET A 259 -6.03 -1.79 -9.93
N SER A 260 -5.30 -0.98 -10.72
CA SER A 260 -5.14 -1.22 -12.16
C SER A 260 -4.28 -2.44 -12.48
N TYR A 261 -3.22 -2.65 -11.70
CA TYR A 261 -2.41 -3.86 -11.76
C TYR A 261 -3.17 -5.08 -11.23
N LEU A 262 -3.96 -4.91 -10.16
CA LEU A 262 -4.79 -6.00 -9.62
C LEU A 262 -5.76 -6.51 -10.67
N ARG A 263 -6.49 -5.61 -11.34
CA ARG A 263 -7.40 -5.98 -12.44
C ARG A 263 -6.69 -6.74 -13.55
N ALA A 264 -5.47 -6.33 -13.91
CA ALA A 264 -4.66 -7.01 -14.92
C ALA A 264 -4.33 -8.46 -14.51
N VAL A 265 -3.75 -8.68 -13.32
CA VAL A 265 -3.37 -10.03 -12.85
C VAL A 265 -4.58 -10.92 -12.55
N MET A 266 -5.70 -10.34 -12.12
CA MET A 266 -6.95 -11.08 -11.95
C MET A 266 -7.52 -11.55 -13.30
N SER A 267 -7.44 -10.73 -14.35
CA SER A 267 -7.95 -11.09 -15.68
C SER A 267 -7.24 -12.30 -16.29
N THR A 268 -5.94 -12.46 -15.98
CA THR A 268 -5.11 -13.59 -16.43
C THR A 268 -5.07 -14.74 -15.42
N LYS A 269 -5.74 -14.59 -14.27
CA LYS A 269 -5.68 -15.54 -13.13
C LYS A 269 -4.23 -15.85 -12.72
N GLU A 270 -3.39 -14.82 -12.65
CA GLU A 270 -1.99 -14.98 -12.27
C GLU A 270 -1.82 -15.18 -10.76
N TYR A 271 -1.59 -16.43 -10.37
CA TYR A 271 -1.21 -16.79 -8.99
C TYR A 271 0.31 -16.83 -8.86
N SER A 272 0.87 -15.80 -8.24
CA SER A 272 2.31 -15.60 -8.10
C SER A 272 2.66 -14.90 -6.77
N PRO A 273 3.93 -15.01 -6.31
CA PRO A 273 4.39 -14.26 -5.14
C PRO A 273 4.24 -12.73 -5.28
N ARG A 274 4.37 -12.18 -6.50
CA ARG A 274 4.16 -10.74 -6.74
C ARG A 274 2.68 -10.37 -6.65
N SER A 275 1.78 -11.21 -7.16
CA SER A 275 0.34 -11.03 -6.97
C SER A 275 -0.03 -11.05 -5.49
N LEU A 276 0.61 -11.92 -4.68
CA LEU A 276 0.35 -12.00 -3.23
C LEU A 276 0.78 -10.70 -2.52
N LYS A 277 1.99 -10.19 -2.80
CA LYS A 277 2.46 -8.90 -2.28
C LYS A 277 1.56 -7.73 -2.71
N LEU A 278 1.02 -7.78 -3.93
CA LEU A 278 0.06 -6.77 -4.39
C LEU A 278 -1.24 -6.80 -3.58
N THR A 279 -1.79 -7.99 -3.30
CA THR A 279 -3.01 -8.09 -2.48
C THR A 279 -2.79 -7.55 -1.06
N GLU A 280 -1.65 -7.85 -0.43
CA GLU A 280 -1.29 -7.28 0.87
C GLU A 280 -1.22 -5.75 0.81
N TYR A 281 -0.55 -5.20 -0.20
CA TYR A 281 -0.46 -3.75 -0.36
C TYR A 281 -1.84 -3.09 -0.49
N ILE A 282 -2.75 -3.70 -1.24
CA ILE A 282 -4.11 -3.17 -1.42
C ILE A 282 -4.96 -3.35 -0.16
N ILE A 283 -4.81 -4.46 0.57
CA ILE A 283 -5.49 -4.70 1.86
C ILE A 283 -5.08 -3.62 2.88
N ASN A 284 -3.80 -3.25 2.92
CA ASN A 284 -3.32 -2.17 3.80
C ASN A 284 -3.90 -0.79 3.43
N LEU A 285 -4.32 -0.59 2.16
CA LEU A 285 -4.98 0.64 1.72
C LEU A 285 -6.51 0.58 1.94
N ASN A 286 -7.12 -0.59 1.76
CA ASN A 286 -8.55 -0.82 1.92
C ASN A 286 -8.82 -2.27 2.37
N PRO A 287 -8.86 -2.53 3.68
CA PRO A 287 -9.06 -3.87 4.21
C PRO A 287 -10.49 -4.38 4.01
N ALA A 288 -11.44 -3.54 3.61
CA ALA A 288 -12.83 -3.95 3.35
C ALA A 288 -13.03 -4.50 1.91
N HIS A 289 -12.02 -4.46 1.05
CA HIS A 289 -12.17 -4.85 -0.35
C HIS A 289 -12.25 -6.39 -0.54
N TYR A 290 -13.45 -6.94 -0.46
CA TYR A 290 -13.71 -8.39 -0.50
C TYR A 290 -13.11 -9.12 -1.71
N THR A 291 -13.12 -8.53 -2.91
CA THR A 291 -12.51 -9.14 -4.11
C THR A 291 -11.02 -9.41 -3.94
N VAL A 292 -10.29 -8.51 -3.26
CA VAL A 292 -8.85 -8.64 -3.03
C VAL A 292 -8.58 -9.83 -2.11
N TRP A 293 -9.39 -9.99 -1.06
CA TRP A 293 -9.30 -11.11 -0.13
C TRP A 293 -9.56 -12.46 -0.80
N LEU A 294 -10.58 -12.54 -1.66
CA LEU A 294 -10.85 -13.76 -2.41
C LEU A 294 -9.70 -14.11 -3.36
N PHE A 295 -9.13 -13.11 -4.05
CA PHE A 295 -7.98 -13.32 -4.92
C PHE A 295 -6.72 -13.72 -4.12
N ARG A 296 -6.53 -13.14 -2.94
CA ARG A 296 -5.45 -13.51 -2.01
C ARG A 296 -5.55 -14.98 -1.59
N ALA A 297 -6.72 -15.42 -1.13
CA ALA A 297 -6.97 -16.82 -0.75
C ALA A 297 -6.72 -17.77 -1.93
N ALA A 298 -7.25 -17.46 -3.12
CA ALA A 298 -7.02 -18.25 -4.33
C ALA A 298 -5.53 -18.38 -4.67
N ASN A 299 -4.76 -17.29 -4.53
CA ASN A 299 -3.33 -17.28 -4.77
C ASN A 299 -2.57 -18.17 -3.75
N ILE A 300 -2.89 -18.05 -2.46
CA ILE A 300 -2.31 -18.87 -1.38
C ILE A 300 -2.54 -20.37 -1.64
N PHE A 301 -3.77 -20.74 -1.98
CA PHE A 301 -4.14 -22.14 -2.26
C PHE A 301 -3.48 -22.67 -3.54
N ALA A 302 -3.44 -21.86 -4.61
CA ALA A 302 -2.80 -22.25 -5.87
C ALA A 302 -1.28 -22.46 -5.70
N LEU A 303 -0.63 -21.60 -4.91
CA LEU A 303 0.80 -21.70 -4.61
C LEU A 303 1.12 -22.71 -3.50
N LYS A 304 0.10 -23.25 -2.81
CA LYS A 304 0.24 -24.17 -1.67
C LYS A 304 1.16 -23.61 -0.58
N LEU A 305 0.97 -22.32 -0.27
CA LEU A 305 1.75 -21.67 0.79
C LEU A 305 1.33 -22.22 2.16
N PRO A 306 2.23 -22.23 3.16
CA PRO A 306 1.90 -22.67 4.50
C PRO A 306 0.80 -21.78 5.12
N ILE A 307 -0.35 -22.38 5.42
CA ILE A 307 -1.46 -21.66 6.05
C ILE A 307 -1.10 -21.06 7.43
N PRO A 308 -0.28 -21.70 8.28
CA PRO A 308 0.14 -21.09 9.55
C PRO A 308 0.87 -19.75 9.39
N ASP A 309 1.65 -19.59 8.31
CA ASP A 309 2.36 -18.33 8.02
C ASP A 309 1.37 -17.22 7.66
N GLU A 310 0.35 -17.55 6.85
CA GLU A 310 -0.71 -16.60 6.51
C GLU A 310 -1.58 -16.25 7.73
N ILE A 311 -1.89 -17.21 8.62
CA ILE A 311 -2.61 -16.94 9.87
C ILE A 311 -1.81 -15.96 10.74
N THR A 312 -0.49 -16.15 10.82
CA THR A 312 0.41 -15.24 11.55
C THR A 312 0.37 -13.82 10.98
N TRP A 313 0.41 -13.68 9.64
CA TRP A 313 0.23 -12.39 8.98
C TRP A 313 -1.16 -11.80 9.26
N LEU A 314 -2.22 -12.61 9.14
CA LEU A 314 -3.60 -12.19 9.35
C LEU A 314 -3.86 -11.72 10.79
N ASN A 315 -3.19 -12.31 11.79
CA ASN A 315 -3.28 -11.87 13.18
C ASN A 315 -2.90 -10.40 13.32
N GLN A 316 -1.85 -9.95 12.62
CA GLN A 316 -1.39 -8.55 12.65
C GLN A 316 -2.45 -7.64 12.02
N ILE A 317 -2.95 -8.00 10.84
CA ILE A 317 -3.98 -7.22 10.12
C ILE A 317 -5.28 -7.13 10.93
N ALA A 318 -5.65 -8.20 11.63
CA ALA A 318 -6.85 -8.26 12.46
C ALA A 318 -6.76 -7.35 13.70
N LEU A 319 -5.59 -7.29 14.36
CA LEU A 319 -5.35 -6.40 15.50
C LEU A 319 -5.44 -4.92 15.09
N GLU A 320 -5.00 -4.60 13.87
CA GLU A 320 -5.12 -3.25 13.30
C GLU A 320 -6.54 -2.90 12.85
N ASN A 321 -7.39 -3.91 12.59
CA ASN A 321 -8.71 -3.76 11.96
C ASN A 321 -9.79 -4.61 12.63
N LEU A 322 -10.04 -4.35 13.92
CA LEU A 322 -10.92 -5.17 14.78
C LEU A 322 -12.33 -5.45 14.22
N LYS A 323 -12.89 -4.52 13.43
CA LYS A 323 -14.28 -4.57 12.92
C LYS A 323 -14.32 -4.69 11.40
N ASN A 324 -13.92 -5.86 10.88
CA ASN A 324 -13.85 -6.11 9.44
C ASN A 324 -14.35 -7.53 9.10
N TYR A 325 -15.40 -7.64 8.29
CA TYR A 325 -15.97 -8.94 7.88
C TYR A 325 -15.00 -9.79 7.06
N GLN A 326 -14.21 -9.16 6.18
CA GLN A 326 -13.36 -9.87 5.23
C GLN A 326 -12.20 -10.58 5.93
N ILE A 327 -11.66 -10.00 7.01
CA ILE A 327 -10.61 -10.63 7.83
C ILE A 327 -11.10 -11.94 8.43
N TRP A 328 -12.27 -11.92 9.08
CA TRP A 328 -12.84 -13.12 9.72
C TRP A 328 -13.29 -14.16 8.70
N HIS A 329 -13.80 -13.72 7.55
CA HIS A 329 -14.11 -14.64 6.45
C HIS A 329 -12.85 -15.25 5.84
N HIS A 330 -11.77 -14.48 5.65
CA HIS A 330 -10.49 -15.01 5.18
C HIS A 330 -9.92 -16.03 6.16
N ARG A 331 -9.96 -15.73 7.47
CA ARG A 331 -9.56 -16.69 8.51
C ARG A 331 -10.34 -18.00 8.42
N HIS A 332 -11.67 -17.92 8.25
CA HIS A 332 -12.52 -19.08 8.04
C HIS A 332 -12.08 -19.90 6.81
N LEU A 333 -11.81 -19.27 5.66
CA LEU A 333 -11.35 -19.97 4.46
C LEU A 333 -10.00 -20.67 4.67
N LEU A 334 -9.07 -20.02 5.38
CA LEU A 334 -7.77 -20.60 5.70
C LEU A 334 -7.93 -21.85 6.58
N VAL A 335 -8.75 -21.77 7.62
CA VAL A 335 -9.01 -22.91 8.52
C VAL A 335 -9.77 -24.04 7.82
N GLU A 336 -10.74 -23.73 6.95
CA GLU A 336 -11.40 -24.73 6.11
C GLU A 336 -10.40 -25.50 5.24
N ASN A 337 -9.42 -24.81 4.66
CA ASN A 337 -8.40 -25.43 3.82
C ASN A 337 -7.37 -26.23 4.65
N TYR A 338 -7.01 -25.71 5.83
CA TYR A 338 -5.96 -26.29 6.67
C TYR A 338 -6.45 -27.49 7.51
N HIS A 339 -7.68 -27.42 8.04
CA HIS A 339 -8.23 -28.43 8.94
C HIS A 339 -8.09 -29.89 8.43
N PRO A 340 -8.40 -30.23 7.16
CA PRO A 340 -8.20 -31.59 6.64
C PRO A 340 -6.76 -32.12 6.79
N SER A 341 -5.76 -31.24 6.82
CA SER A 341 -4.35 -31.64 6.98
C SER A 341 -3.94 -31.95 8.42
N ILE A 342 -4.69 -31.48 9.41
CA ILE A 342 -4.42 -31.68 10.84
C ILE A 342 -5.49 -32.53 11.54
N ALA A 343 -6.63 -32.79 10.91
CA ALA A 343 -7.78 -33.47 11.52
C ALA A 343 -7.48 -34.87 12.06
N SER A 344 -6.54 -35.60 11.43
CA SER A 344 -6.12 -36.93 11.88
C SER A 344 -5.02 -36.93 12.94
N ASP A 345 -4.47 -35.76 13.27
CA ASP A 345 -3.42 -35.59 14.27
C ASP A 345 -3.96 -34.82 15.49
N PRO A 346 -4.30 -35.53 16.59
CA PRO A 346 -4.84 -34.90 17.79
C PRO A 346 -3.91 -33.85 18.40
N ALA A 347 -2.59 -34.02 18.30
CA ALA A 347 -1.62 -33.08 18.86
C ALA A 347 -1.57 -31.79 18.04
N ALA A 348 -1.56 -31.91 16.71
CA ALA A 348 -1.62 -30.76 15.82
C ALA A 348 -2.96 -30.00 15.95
N LEU A 349 -4.09 -30.72 16.06
CA LEU A 349 -5.41 -30.13 16.26
C LEU A 349 -5.49 -29.37 17.59
N ALA A 350 -5.01 -29.99 18.68
CA ALA A 350 -5.00 -29.36 20.00
C ALA A 350 -4.09 -28.12 20.04
N SER A 351 -2.90 -28.20 19.43
CA SER A 351 -1.98 -27.07 19.32
C SER A 351 -2.61 -25.92 18.52
N PHE A 352 -3.26 -26.23 17.39
CA PHE A 352 -3.95 -25.24 16.58
C PHE A 352 -5.11 -24.58 17.35
N ALA A 353 -5.98 -25.38 17.99
CA ALA A 353 -7.08 -24.90 18.80
C ALA A 353 -6.60 -23.97 19.94
N SER A 354 -5.49 -24.33 20.59
CA SER A 354 -4.87 -23.51 21.63
C SER A 354 -4.39 -22.17 21.07
N SER A 355 -3.66 -22.18 19.95
CA SER A 355 -3.17 -20.96 19.30
C SER A 355 -4.30 -20.03 18.84
N GLU A 356 -5.39 -20.61 18.32
CA GLU A 356 -6.58 -19.83 17.94
C GLU A 356 -7.25 -19.23 19.18
N ARG A 357 -7.48 -20.02 20.25
CA ARG A 357 -8.07 -19.52 21.49
C ARG A 357 -7.25 -18.37 22.08
N GLU A 358 -5.92 -18.49 22.09
CA GLU A 358 -5.04 -17.43 22.57
C GLU A 358 -5.22 -16.14 21.75
N PHE A 359 -5.18 -16.23 20.43
CA PHE A 359 -5.38 -15.08 19.56
C PHE A 359 -6.78 -14.44 19.71
N LEU A 360 -7.83 -15.26 19.78
CA LEU A 360 -9.20 -14.76 19.98
C LEU A 360 -9.34 -14.07 21.34
N THR A 361 -8.67 -14.59 22.37
CA THR A 361 -8.63 -13.95 23.70
C THR A 361 -7.92 -12.60 23.65
N GLN A 362 -6.82 -12.49 22.89
CA GLN A 362 -6.14 -11.21 22.66
C GLN A 362 -7.07 -10.18 21.99
N ILE A 363 -7.81 -10.55 20.95
CA ILE A 363 -8.77 -9.64 20.31
C ILE A 363 -9.92 -9.26 21.26
N LEU A 364 -10.43 -10.21 22.05
CA LEU A 364 -11.49 -9.94 23.03
C LEU A 364 -11.01 -9.07 24.19
N ALA A 365 -9.71 -9.03 24.48
CA ALA A 365 -9.16 -8.08 25.46
C ALA A 365 -9.30 -6.63 24.98
N GLU A 366 -9.26 -6.39 23.66
CA GLU A 366 -9.47 -5.06 23.06
C GLU A 366 -10.97 -4.71 22.91
N ASP A 367 -11.80 -5.68 22.52
CA ASP A 367 -13.27 -5.53 22.43
C ASP A 367 -13.98 -6.83 22.85
N THR A 368 -14.35 -6.89 24.13
CA THR A 368 -14.97 -8.06 24.77
C THR A 368 -16.31 -8.46 24.17
N LYS A 369 -16.91 -7.60 23.33
CA LYS A 369 -18.22 -7.80 22.71
C LYS A 369 -18.14 -7.84 21.18
N ASN A 370 -16.95 -8.01 20.61
CA ASN A 370 -16.76 -8.10 19.17
C ASN A 370 -17.54 -9.28 18.57
N TYR A 371 -18.60 -8.96 17.81
CA TYR A 371 -19.53 -9.95 17.27
C TYR A 371 -18.87 -10.91 16.28
N HIS A 372 -17.90 -10.43 15.49
CA HIS A 372 -17.21 -11.27 14.52
C HIS A 372 -16.38 -12.34 15.21
N VAL A 373 -15.69 -11.97 16.30
CA VAL A 373 -14.84 -12.87 17.09
C VAL A 373 -15.68 -13.95 17.74
N TRP A 374 -16.78 -13.58 18.40
CA TRP A 374 -17.68 -14.55 19.05
C TRP A 374 -18.33 -15.51 18.05
N SER A 375 -18.74 -15.00 16.88
CA SER A 375 -19.29 -15.82 15.81
C SER A 375 -18.24 -16.80 15.27
N TYR A 376 -17.03 -16.33 15.00
CA TYR A 376 -15.92 -17.15 14.54
C TYR A 376 -15.51 -18.19 15.58
N ARG A 377 -15.41 -17.80 16.86
CA ARG A 377 -15.06 -18.68 17.99
C ARG A 377 -16.05 -19.84 18.12
N SER A 378 -17.34 -19.54 18.05
CA SER A 378 -18.39 -20.55 18.10
C SER A 378 -18.29 -21.52 16.91
N TRP A 379 -18.15 -21.00 15.69
CA TRP A 379 -17.91 -21.81 14.50
C TRP A 379 -16.66 -22.70 14.64
N LEU A 380 -15.56 -22.15 15.15
CA LEU A 380 -14.28 -22.84 15.31
C LEU A 380 -14.41 -24.03 16.26
N VAL A 381 -15.09 -23.87 17.39
CA VAL A 381 -15.36 -24.98 18.33
C VAL A 381 -16.10 -26.13 17.64
N GLY A 382 -17.11 -25.81 16.83
CA GLY A 382 -17.83 -26.79 16.04
C GLY A 382 -16.95 -27.44 14.97
N LYS A 383 -16.14 -26.64 14.27
CA LYS A 383 -15.23 -27.09 13.20
C LYS A 383 -14.16 -28.04 13.71
N LEU A 384 -13.56 -27.74 14.86
CA LEU A 384 -12.49 -28.54 15.48
C LEU A 384 -13.03 -29.63 16.42
N GLY A 385 -14.33 -29.65 16.71
CA GLY A 385 -14.95 -30.61 17.63
C GLY A 385 -14.51 -30.44 19.09
N THR A 386 -14.16 -29.21 19.51
CA THR A 386 -13.51 -28.95 20.80
C THR A 386 -14.49 -28.54 21.92
N TRP A 387 -15.73 -29.01 21.87
CA TRP A 387 -16.78 -28.70 22.84
C TRP A 387 -16.40 -29.06 24.28
N ALA A 388 -15.91 -30.29 24.46
CA ALA A 388 -15.50 -30.82 25.75
C ALA A 388 -14.11 -30.30 26.21
N ASN A 389 -13.51 -29.33 25.51
CA ASN A 389 -12.23 -28.77 25.91
C ASN A 389 -12.41 -27.90 27.18
N PRO A 390 -11.84 -28.31 28.34
CA PRO A 390 -12.03 -27.57 29.59
C PRO A 390 -11.42 -26.17 29.53
N GLU A 391 -10.39 -25.94 28.72
CA GLU A 391 -9.77 -24.63 28.56
C GLU A 391 -10.70 -23.63 27.86
N GLU A 392 -11.59 -24.09 26.98
CA GLU A 392 -12.53 -23.23 26.28
C GLU A 392 -13.65 -22.76 27.21
N LEU A 393 -14.20 -23.68 28.01
CA LEU A 393 -15.17 -23.34 29.04
C LEU A 393 -14.54 -22.41 30.09
N LYS A 394 -13.32 -22.72 30.54
CA LYS A 394 -12.59 -21.90 31.53
C LYS A 394 -12.30 -20.49 31.00
N SER A 395 -11.83 -20.37 29.77
CA SER A 395 -11.62 -19.07 29.12
C SER A 395 -12.91 -18.24 29.05
N THR A 396 -14.06 -18.89 28.83
CA THR A 396 -15.36 -18.23 28.82
C THR A 396 -15.79 -17.79 30.22
N GLU A 397 -15.55 -18.63 31.23
CA GLU A 397 -15.78 -18.31 32.64
C GLU A 397 -14.95 -17.10 33.08
N ASP A 398 -13.67 -17.05 32.71
CA ASP A 398 -12.79 -15.93 33.05
C ASP A 398 -13.33 -14.60 32.50
N LEU A 399 -13.94 -14.60 31.31
CA LEU A 399 -14.58 -13.43 30.73
C LEU A 399 -15.87 -13.02 31.46
N ILE A 400 -16.64 -13.98 31.98
CA ILE A 400 -17.82 -13.72 32.82
C ILE A 400 -17.39 -13.23 34.21
N ASP A 401 -16.30 -13.76 34.77
CA ASP A 401 -15.78 -13.33 36.07
C ASP A 401 -15.23 -11.90 36.01
N GLN A 402 -14.62 -11.52 34.89
CA GLN A 402 -14.17 -10.15 34.63
C GLN A 402 -15.33 -9.17 34.42
N ASP A 403 -16.34 -9.55 33.63
CA ASP A 403 -17.58 -8.78 33.46
C ASP A 403 -18.79 -9.72 33.43
N VAL A 404 -19.46 -9.82 34.58
CA VAL A 404 -20.66 -10.66 34.73
C VAL A 404 -21.80 -10.19 33.81
N ARG A 405 -21.76 -8.97 33.28
CA ARG A 405 -22.76 -8.42 32.32
C ARG A 405 -22.38 -8.67 30.86
N ASN A 406 -21.29 -9.38 30.58
CA ASN A 406 -20.91 -9.72 29.22
C ASN A 406 -21.83 -10.81 28.63
N ASN A 407 -22.93 -10.37 28.02
CA ASN A 407 -23.91 -11.28 27.40
C ASN A 407 -23.30 -12.15 26.29
N SER A 408 -22.24 -11.71 25.60
CA SER A 408 -21.58 -12.53 24.58
C SER A 408 -20.89 -13.75 25.19
N ALA A 409 -20.24 -13.58 26.35
CA ALA A 409 -19.63 -14.70 27.08
C ALA A 409 -20.70 -15.65 27.64
N TRP A 410 -21.81 -15.14 28.18
CA TRP A 410 -22.97 -15.96 28.57
C TRP A 410 -23.55 -16.75 27.41
N SER A 411 -23.72 -16.10 26.25
CA SER A 411 -24.21 -16.75 25.04
C SER A 411 -23.26 -17.84 24.56
N HIS A 412 -21.95 -17.60 24.61
CA HIS A 412 -20.96 -18.59 24.21
C HIS A 412 -20.89 -19.76 25.20
N ARG A 413 -21.01 -19.50 26.51
CA ARG A 413 -21.16 -20.58 27.52
C ARG A 413 -22.37 -21.46 27.22
N PHE A 414 -23.52 -20.85 26.90
CA PHE A 414 -24.73 -21.58 26.56
C PHE A 414 -24.49 -22.46 25.32
N TYR A 415 -23.86 -21.90 24.29
CA TYR A 415 -23.47 -22.64 23.10
C TYR A 415 -22.57 -23.84 23.45
N LEU A 416 -21.48 -23.64 24.19
CA LEU A 416 -20.55 -24.71 24.58
C LEU A 416 -21.24 -25.87 25.29
N VAL A 417 -22.15 -25.56 26.23
CA VAL A 417 -22.81 -26.58 27.05
C VAL A 417 -23.96 -27.26 26.30
N PHE A 418 -24.78 -26.50 25.58
CA PHE A 418 -26.04 -26.98 24.99
C PHE A 418 -26.01 -27.21 23.48
N SER A 419 -24.81 -27.22 22.89
CA SER A 419 -24.60 -27.62 21.48
C SER A 419 -23.53 -28.71 21.32
N ASP A 420 -23.00 -29.24 22.42
CA ASP A 420 -22.09 -30.38 22.43
C ASP A 420 -22.82 -31.66 21.95
N PRO A 421 -22.39 -32.28 20.84
CA PRO A 421 -22.99 -33.51 20.31
C PRO A 421 -22.95 -34.71 21.26
N GLU A 422 -22.11 -34.72 22.30
CA GLU A 422 -22.10 -35.80 23.30
C GLU A 422 -23.30 -35.67 24.24
N ASN A 423 -23.62 -34.45 24.63
CA ASN A 423 -24.62 -34.14 25.66
C ASN A 423 -25.96 -33.63 25.10
N CYS A 424 -26.01 -33.26 23.82
CA CYS A 424 -27.18 -32.71 23.15
C CYS A 424 -27.50 -33.48 21.87
N THR A 425 -28.76 -33.41 21.43
CA THR A 425 -29.20 -34.02 20.18
C THR A 425 -28.65 -33.20 19.00
N PRO A 426 -27.82 -33.80 18.11
CA PRO A 426 -27.25 -33.05 17.00
C PRO A 426 -28.32 -32.59 15.98
N GLY A 427 -28.05 -31.46 15.33
CA GLY A 427 -28.90 -30.88 14.27
C GLY A 427 -30.04 -30.00 14.79
N GLU A 428 -30.86 -29.50 13.87
CA GLU A 428 -31.93 -28.52 14.16
C GLU A 428 -33.20 -29.15 14.76
N LYS A 429 -33.11 -30.34 15.37
CA LYS A 429 -34.28 -31.07 15.87
C LYS A 429 -34.98 -30.34 17.02
N TYR A 430 -34.20 -29.77 17.94
CA TYR A 430 -34.70 -29.00 19.07
C TYR A 430 -34.09 -27.62 19.03
N ALA A 431 -34.93 -26.59 19.06
CA ALA A 431 -34.46 -25.22 19.13
C ALA A 431 -33.67 -24.94 20.43
N ALA A 432 -32.95 -23.82 20.48
CA ALA A 432 -32.30 -23.36 21.71
C ALA A 432 -33.32 -23.09 22.84
N THR A 433 -34.57 -22.80 22.48
CA THR A 433 -35.70 -22.53 23.37
C THR A 433 -36.63 -23.73 23.55
N GLU A 434 -36.15 -24.94 23.30
CA GLU A 434 -36.90 -26.18 23.46
C GLU A 434 -36.12 -27.18 24.31
N ALA A 435 -36.85 -27.99 25.07
CA ALA A 435 -36.27 -29.05 25.87
C ALA A 435 -35.62 -30.12 24.99
N ASP A 436 -34.40 -30.50 25.33
CA ASP A 436 -33.70 -31.61 24.69
C ASP A 436 -33.55 -32.76 25.69
N PRO A 437 -34.27 -33.88 25.52
CA PRO A 437 -34.22 -35.02 26.43
C PRO A 437 -32.84 -35.65 26.58
N LYS A 438 -31.89 -35.36 25.67
CA LYS A 438 -30.53 -35.89 25.73
C LYS A 438 -29.67 -35.17 26.77
N VAL A 439 -30.04 -33.95 27.17
CA VAL A 439 -29.27 -33.14 28.14
C VAL A 439 -29.28 -33.82 29.50
N PRO A 440 -28.11 -34.21 30.05
CA PRO A 440 -28.02 -34.85 31.35
C PRO A 440 -28.48 -33.92 32.48
N GLY A 441 -29.25 -34.44 33.43
CA GLY A 441 -29.72 -33.68 34.60
C GLY A 441 -28.58 -33.08 35.43
N GLU A 442 -27.45 -33.76 35.52
CA GLU A 442 -26.25 -33.26 36.23
C GLU A 442 -25.67 -31.99 35.61
N ILE A 443 -25.73 -31.87 34.27
CA ILE A 443 -25.32 -30.65 33.56
C ILE A 443 -26.29 -29.52 33.87
N VAL A 444 -27.60 -29.79 33.86
CA VAL A 444 -28.62 -28.80 34.23
C VAL A 444 -28.39 -28.31 35.66
N ASP A 445 -28.16 -29.22 36.62
CA ASP A 445 -27.89 -28.87 38.02
C ASP A 445 -26.63 -28.02 38.17
N ARG A 446 -25.55 -28.36 37.45
CA ARG A 446 -24.31 -27.58 37.44
C ARG A 446 -24.55 -26.17 36.91
N GLU A 447 -25.25 -26.04 35.79
CA GLU A 447 -25.48 -24.75 35.13
C GLU A 447 -26.48 -23.86 35.89
N VAL A 448 -27.49 -24.44 36.54
CA VAL A 448 -28.38 -23.70 37.45
C VAL A 448 -27.57 -23.12 38.61
N ARG A 449 -26.75 -23.94 39.30
CA ARG A 449 -25.90 -23.44 40.40
C ARG A 449 -24.95 -22.33 39.94
N TYR A 450 -24.34 -22.49 38.78
CA TYR A 450 -23.45 -21.48 38.20
C TYR A 450 -24.20 -20.16 37.94
N ALA A 451 -25.38 -20.23 37.32
CA ALA A 451 -26.19 -19.04 37.04
C ALA A 451 -26.62 -18.34 38.34
N GLU A 452 -27.10 -19.09 39.33
CA GLU A 452 -27.49 -18.55 40.63
C GLU A 452 -26.33 -17.87 41.36
N GLU A 453 -25.13 -18.47 41.35
CA GLU A 453 -23.92 -17.86 41.92
C GLU A 453 -23.63 -16.50 41.29
N LYS A 454 -23.62 -16.42 39.95
CA LYS A 454 -23.30 -15.16 39.25
C LYS A 454 -24.43 -14.13 39.33
N ILE A 455 -25.70 -14.54 39.38
CA ILE A 455 -26.83 -13.65 39.60
C ILE A 455 -26.73 -12.98 40.97
N ARG A 456 -26.32 -13.70 42.03
CA ARG A 456 -26.13 -13.11 43.37
C ARG A 456 -25.10 -11.97 43.38
N LEU A 457 -24.09 -12.01 42.50
CA LEU A 457 -23.10 -10.94 42.35
C LEU A 457 -23.69 -9.67 41.73
N ALA A 458 -24.66 -9.81 40.82
CA ALA A 458 -25.32 -8.68 40.16
C ALA A 458 -26.81 -8.98 39.92
N PRO A 459 -27.68 -8.86 40.94
CA PRO A 459 -29.08 -9.30 40.84
C PRO A 459 -29.89 -8.63 39.74
N GLN A 460 -29.56 -7.39 39.38
CA GLN A 460 -30.22 -6.63 38.32
C GLN A 460 -29.58 -6.84 36.93
N ASN A 461 -28.62 -7.76 36.77
CA ASN A 461 -28.03 -8.09 35.47
C ASN A 461 -28.89 -9.10 34.72
N GLN A 462 -29.48 -8.69 33.59
CA GLN A 462 -30.34 -9.54 32.78
C GLN A 462 -29.66 -10.80 32.22
N SER A 463 -28.35 -10.77 31.96
CA SER A 463 -27.66 -11.87 31.25
C SER A 463 -27.74 -13.19 32.02
N GLY A 464 -27.48 -13.17 33.33
CA GLY A 464 -27.57 -14.35 34.19
C GLY A 464 -28.99 -14.92 34.27
N TRP A 465 -30.00 -14.05 34.37
CA TRP A 465 -31.42 -14.47 34.37
C TRP A 465 -31.84 -15.11 33.05
N ASN A 466 -31.45 -14.52 31.93
CA ASN A 466 -31.72 -15.09 30.61
C ASN A 466 -31.04 -16.45 30.43
N TYR A 467 -29.79 -16.57 30.90
CA TYR A 467 -29.06 -17.84 30.90
C TYR A 467 -29.77 -18.90 31.75
N LEU A 468 -30.15 -18.56 32.99
CA LEU A 468 -30.89 -19.47 33.88
C LEU A 468 -32.18 -19.98 33.22
N ARG A 469 -32.98 -19.09 32.61
CA ARG A 469 -34.18 -19.49 31.87
C ARG A 469 -33.85 -20.43 30.73
N GLY A 470 -32.81 -20.15 29.95
CA GLY A 470 -32.33 -21.01 28.88
C GLY A 470 -31.95 -22.40 29.37
N VAL A 471 -31.20 -22.50 30.47
CA VAL A 471 -30.79 -23.77 31.10
C VAL A 471 -32.00 -24.61 31.50
N LEU A 472 -32.99 -23.99 32.16
CA LEU A 472 -34.20 -24.67 32.61
C LEU A 472 -35.03 -25.19 31.44
N VAL A 473 -35.26 -24.35 30.43
CA VAL A 473 -35.98 -24.74 29.21
C VAL A 473 -35.26 -25.87 28.49
N LYS A 474 -33.96 -25.74 28.25
CA LYS A 474 -33.17 -26.72 27.51
C LYS A 474 -33.08 -28.07 28.24
N GLY A 475 -33.00 -28.02 29.57
CA GLY A 475 -33.04 -29.19 30.44
C GLY A 475 -34.44 -29.77 30.71
N GLY A 476 -35.50 -29.19 30.13
CA GLY A 476 -36.88 -29.64 30.37
C GLY A 476 -37.36 -29.51 31.82
N ARG A 477 -36.79 -28.57 32.57
CA ARG A 477 -37.11 -28.31 33.98
C ARG A 477 -38.07 -27.12 34.10
N GLY A 478 -39.13 -27.29 34.89
CA GLY A 478 -40.11 -26.23 35.16
C GLY A 478 -39.46 -25.04 35.86
N LEU A 479 -39.94 -23.81 35.60
CA LEU A 479 -39.38 -22.60 36.20
C LEU A 479 -39.60 -22.59 37.71
N SER A 480 -40.65 -23.26 38.18
CA SER A 480 -40.94 -23.41 39.60
C SER A 480 -39.81 -24.05 40.40
N SER A 481 -38.87 -24.76 39.76
CA SER A 481 -37.71 -25.36 40.45
C SER A 481 -36.76 -24.32 41.04
N VAL A 482 -36.79 -23.07 40.57
CA VAL A 482 -35.95 -21.97 41.07
C VAL A 482 -36.77 -20.90 41.80
N ARG A 483 -37.97 -21.24 42.26
CA ARG A 483 -38.86 -20.35 43.01
C ARG A 483 -38.18 -19.74 44.22
N GLU A 484 -37.63 -20.60 45.10
CA GLU A 484 -36.99 -20.16 46.34
C GLU A 484 -35.85 -19.18 46.08
N PHE A 485 -35.04 -19.47 45.06
CA PHE A 485 -33.97 -18.59 44.61
C PHE A 485 -34.50 -17.23 44.12
N ALA A 486 -35.52 -17.21 43.28
CA ALA A 486 -36.10 -15.97 42.77
C ALA A 486 -36.75 -15.12 43.89
N GLU A 487 -37.35 -15.76 44.89
CA GLU A 487 -37.93 -15.11 46.08
C GLU A 487 -36.87 -14.44 46.97
N GLU A 488 -35.58 -14.83 46.90
CA GLU A 488 -34.48 -14.15 47.64
C GLU A 488 -34.37 -12.64 47.30
N PHE A 489 -34.85 -12.23 46.11
CA PHE A 489 -34.69 -10.88 45.57
C PHE A 489 -35.94 -10.01 45.67
N VAL A 490 -37.04 -10.52 46.24
CA VAL A 490 -38.33 -9.82 46.35
C VAL A 490 -38.90 -9.98 47.76
N LYS A 491 -39.11 -8.88 48.48
CA LYS A 491 -39.69 -8.87 49.83
C LYS A 491 -40.82 -7.85 49.94
N GLY A 492 -41.86 -8.19 50.70
CA GLY A 492 -42.99 -7.29 50.98
C GLY A 492 -43.72 -6.80 49.72
N LEU A 493 -43.78 -7.62 48.66
CA LEU A 493 -44.39 -7.21 47.39
C LEU A 493 -45.86 -6.82 47.59
N GLY A 494 -46.20 -5.56 47.29
CA GLY A 494 -47.56 -5.03 47.49
C GLY A 494 -47.86 -4.49 48.90
N GLU A 495 -46.92 -4.49 49.85
CA GLU A 495 -47.09 -3.95 51.22
C GLU A 495 -46.92 -2.41 51.31
N GLY A 496 -47.22 -1.69 50.22
CA GLY A 496 -47.04 -0.24 50.12
C GLY A 496 -45.63 0.18 49.66
N GLU A 497 -45.40 1.49 49.49
CA GLU A 497 -44.14 1.99 48.92
C GLU A 497 -42.93 1.74 49.82
N GLU A 498 -43.13 1.78 51.14
CA GLU A 498 -42.06 1.62 52.15
C GLU A 498 -41.81 0.17 52.57
N GLY A 499 -42.78 -0.75 52.37
CA GLY A 499 -42.66 -2.18 52.72
C GLY A 499 -42.09 -3.06 51.60
N GLU A 500 -42.11 -2.58 50.36
CA GLU A 500 -41.71 -3.35 49.18
C GLU A 500 -40.23 -3.15 48.82
N GLU A 501 -39.44 -4.23 48.92
CA GLU A 501 -38.03 -4.29 48.52
C GLU A 501 -37.84 -5.27 47.35
N VAL A 502 -37.61 -4.75 46.14
CA VAL A 502 -37.27 -5.55 44.96
C VAL A 502 -35.83 -5.27 44.55
N LYS A 503 -34.95 -6.24 44.76
CA LYS A 503 -33.53 -6.17 44.37
C LYS A 503 -33.31 -6.48 42.89
N SER A 504 -34.26 -7.20 42.28
CA SER A 504 -34.20 -7.56 40.88
C SER A 504 -35.57 -7.53 40.21
N SER A 505 -35.74 -6.66 39.21
CA SER A 505 -36.94 -6.68 38.37
C SER A 505 -36.99 -7.94 37.49
N HIS A 506 -35.85 -8.56 37.21
CA HIS A 506 -35.78 -9.82 36.46
C HIS A 506 -36.22 -11.02 37.31
N ALA A 507 -35.92 -11.02 38.61
CA ALA A 507 -36.49 -11.99 39.54
C ALA A 507 -38.02 -11.84 39.61
N LEU A 508 -38.52 -10.59 39.66
CA LEU A 508 -39.96 -10.31 39.69
C LEU A 508 -40.68 -10.78 38.41
N ASP A 509 -40.05 -10.60 37.25
CA ASP A 509 -40.52 -11.13 35.95
C ASP A 509 -40.57 -12.68 35.97
N LEU A 510 -39.51 -13.32 36.45
CA LEU A 510 -39.47 -14.79 36.58
C LEU A 510 -40.53 -15.30 37.56
N LEU A 511 -40.72 -14.64 38.70
CA LEU A 511 -41.75 -15.00 39.68
C LEU A 511 -43.16 -14.90 39.10
N ALA A 512 -43.43 -13.91 38.24
CA ALA A 512 -44.71 -13.82 37.55
C ALA A 512 -44.98 -15.09 36.70
N GLU A 513 -43.96 -15.64 36.03
CA GLU A 513 -44.07 -16.90 35.28
C GLU A 513 -44.23 -18.10 36.19
N ILE A 514 -43.43 -18.18 37.25
CA ILE A 514 -43.49 -19.27 38.24
C ILE A 514 -44.87 -19.33 38.88
N TYR A 515 -45.41 -18.20 39.36
CA TYR A 515 -46.74 -18.15 39.95
C TYR A 515 -47.84 -18.54 38.95
N LYS A 516 -47.70 -18.17 37.68
CA LYS A 516 -48.60 -18.64 36.63
C LYS A 516 -48.50 -20.16 36.43
N GLU A 517 -47.28 -20.71 36.39
CA GLU A 517 -47.01 -22.14 36.22
C GLU A 517 -47.62 -22.99 37.34
N VAL A 518 -47.52 -22.54 38.60
CA VAL A 518 -48.08 -23.25 39.77
C VAL A 518 -49.57 -22.93 40.03
N GLY A 519 -50.18 -22.06 39.24
CA GLY A 519 -51.61 -21.70 39.38
C GLY A 519 -51.93 -20.57 40.36
N GLU A 520 -50.93 -19.91 40.95
CA GLU A 520 -51.06 -18.74 41.83
C GLU A 520 -51.28 -17.44 41.00
N LYS A 521 -52.38 -17.38 40.23
CA LYS A 521 -52.63 -16.32 39.25
C LYS A 521 -52.68 -14.91 39.86
N GLU A 522 -53.22 -14.74 41.05
CA GLU A 522 -53.34 -13.45 41.73
C GLU A 522 -51.96 -12.90 42.12
N ARG A 523 -51.02 -13.77 42.51
CA ARG A 523 -49.63 -13.38 42.78
C ARG A 523 -48.87 -13.07 41.50
N SER A 524 -49.12 -13.84 40.43
CA SER A 524 -48.60 -13.52 39.09
C SER A 524 -49.06 -12.13 38.63
N ASP A 525 -50.35 -11.83 38.76
CA ASP A 525 -50.92 -10.51 38.45
C ASP A 525 -50.27 -9.40 39.28
N LEU A 526 -50.10 -9.62 40.59
CA LEU A 526 -49.43 -8.67 41.47
C LEU A 526 -48.00 -8.38 40.97
N CYS A 527 -47.20 -9.40 40.66
CA CYS A 527 -45.85 -9.20 40.10
C CYS A 527 -45.87 -8.33 38.84
N LEU A 528 -46.76 -8.63 37.89
CA LEU A 528 -46.87 -7.89 36.63
C LEU A 528 -47.35 -6.44 36.84
N ARG A 529 -48.29 -6.19 37.76
CA ARG A 529 -48.68 -4.83 38.15
C ARG A 529 -47.51 -4.06 38.74
N ARG A 530 -46.76 -4.67 39.67
CA ARG A 530 -45.62 -3.99 40.29
C ARG A 530 -44.50 -3.71 39.28
N LEU A 531 -44.30 -4.57 38.29
CA LEU A 531 -43.41 -4.29 37.16
C LEU A 531 -43.89 -3.07 36.36
N MET A 532 -45.16 -3.02 35.93
CA MET A 532 -45.65 -1.90 35.11
C MET A 532 -45.74 -0.57 35.89
N GLU A 533 -46.08 -0.61 37.17
CA GLU A 533 -46.34 0.58 38.00
C GLU A 533 -45.08 1.18 38.59
N LYS A 534 -44.05 0.37 38.88
CA LYS A 534 -42.87 0.83 39.64
C LYS A 534 -41.55 0.34 39.06
N TRP A 535 -41.38 -0.97 38.90
CA TRP A 535 -40.03 -1.55 38.74
C TRP A 535 -39.54 -1.63 37.29
N ASP A 536 -40.43 -1.53 36.31
CA ASP A 536 -40.08 -1.58 34.88
C ASP A 536 -41.15 -0.90 33.99
N ARG A 537 -41.41 0.37 34.31
CA ARG A 537 -42.45 1.20 33.65
C ARG A 537 -42.30 1.31 32.13
N ILE A 538 -41.06 1.24 31.62
CA ILE A 538 -40.78 1.36 30.19
C ILE A 538 -41.45 0.25 29.36
N ARG A 539 -41.63 -0.95 29.93
CA ARG A 539 -42.35 -2.06 29.31
C ARG A 539 -43.78 -2.19 29.85
N GLY A 540 -44.38 -1.13 30.38
CA GLY A 540 -45.72 -1.16 30.97
C GLY A 540 -46.79 -1.78 30.08
N GLY A 541 -46.79 -1.46 28.78
CA GLY A 541 -47.70 -2.07 27.81
C GLY A 541 -47.47 -3.57 27.61
N TYR A 542 -46.22 -4.04 27.66
CA TYR A 542 -45.89 -5.47 27.59
C TYR A 542 -46.36 -6.22 28.84
N TRP A 543 -46.17 -5.64 30.02
CA TRP A 543 -46.65 -6.23 31.27
C TRP A 543 -48.17 -6.30 31.32
N GLN A 544 -48.87 -5.25 30.87
CA GLN A 544 -50.33 -5.23 30.76
C GLN A 544 -50.83 -6.34 29.81
N TRP A 545 -50.21 -6.48 28.63
CA TRP A 545 -50.52 -7.57 27.70
C TRP A 545 -50.35 -8.96 28.34
N ARG A 546 -49.31 -9.17 29.15
CA ARG A 546 -49.11 -10.45 29.87
C ARG A 546 -50.17 -10.69 30.94
N ARG A 547 -50.64 -9.65 31.62
CA ARG A 547 -51.70 -9.73 32.63
C ARG A 547 -53.03 -10.17 32.02
N GLU A 548 -53.39 -9.61 30.86
CA GLU A 548 -54.59 -10.00 30.12
C GLU A 548 -54.58 -11.51 29.78
N GLY A 549 -53.38 -12.08 29.54
CA GLY A 549 -53.17 -13.50 29.33
C GLY A 549 -53.30 -14.40 30.57
N LEU A 550 -53.57 -13.87 31.77
CA LEU A 550 -53.84 -14.67 32.98
C LEU A 550 -55.31 -15.13 33.07
N GLY A 551 -56.22 -14.46 32.37
CA GLY A 551 -57.66 -14.75 32.39
C GLY A 551 -58.31 -14.48 33.75
N LEU A 552 -57.75 -13.56 34.55
CA LEU A 552 -58.43 -12.99 35.70
C LEU A 552 -59.44 -11.97 35.16
N GLY A 553 -60.74 -12.15 35.44
CA GLY A 553 -61.76 -11.19 35.03
C GLY A 553 -61.43 -9.77 35.52
N GLU A 554 -61.95 -8.74 34.84
CA GLU A 554 -61.69 -7.33 35.18
C GLU A 554 -61.86 -7.10 36.69
N VAL A 555 -60.75 -6.88 37.40
CA VAL A 555 -60.78 -6.42 38.78
C VAL A 555 -61.20 -4.96 38.71
N ALA A 556 -62.41 -4.67 39.18
CA ALA A 556 -62.99 -3.33 39.22
C ALA A 556 -62.00 -2.34 39.87
N ALA A 557 -61.84 -1.20 39.18
CA ALA A 557 -60.89 -0.13 39.48
C ALA A 557 -61.04 0.50 40.86
#